data_AF-A0A7C5FR53-F1
#
_entry.id   AF-A0A7C5FR53-F1
#
_cell.length_a   1.000
_cell.length_b   1.000
_cell.length_c   1.000
_cell.angle_alpha   90.00
_cell.angle_beta   90.00
_cell.angle_gamma   90.00
#
_symmetry.space_group_name_H-M   'P 1'
#
loop_
_entity.id
_entity.type
_entity.pdbx_description
1 polymer ?
#
loop_
_entity_poly.entity_id
_entity_poly.type
_entity_poly.pdbx_seq_one_letter_code
_entity_poly.pdbx_strand_id
1 'polypeptide(L)'
;MQRILILVLALTMLVVVPCFAGRILTTPVTHVLPIYQVCEATSPCLCSVGYSTVPGAPVISSAPGILCIDPGGPNWPNFVQAAQVSGQSWTIKNVSFVKVTPPHVQCKEDALGNDIFPQHTVTQQGTPNIRLWWPLMYEIPSTTFTLTILYGTPNLFDDDGPGPNPPAWVHVEQWVWHVEATIDTLEDILELFHELPFGLDEVPLISDEFLYTALQAKLAAANDAYNAGDLASAANILADFELEVMDACIDESPSFPNPTGPGTGIANSAENPACCKLLIDVEYILQTTGIGQPKK
;
A
#
# COMPACT_ATOMS: atom_id res chain seq x y z
N MET A 1 45.81 -42.77 -13.39
CA MET A 1 45.19 -42.36 -12.11
C MET A 1 44.58 -40.96 -12.15
N GLN A 2 45.32 -39.93 -12.59
CA GLN A 2 44.84 -38.54 -12.61
C GLN A 2 43.49 -38.33 -13.33
N ARG A 3 43.26 -38.98 -14.48
CA ARG A 3 41.99 -38.88 -15.24
C ARG A 3 40.79 -39.49 -14.50
N ILE A 4 41.00 -40.56 -13.73
CA ILE A 4 39.94 -41.20 -12.94
C ILE A 4 39.58 -40.32 -11.74
N LEU A 5 40.58 -39.68 -11.14
CA LEU A 5 40.39 -38.79 -9.99
C LEU A 5 39.58 -37.54 -10.36
N ILE A 6 39.83 -36.95 -11.54
CA ILE A 6 39.05 -35.82 -12.06
C ILE A 6 37.59 -36.21 -12.35
N LEU A 7 37.37 -37.41 -12.91
CA LEU A 7 36.02 -37.91 -13.20
C LEU A 7 35.22 -38.17 -11.92
N VAL A 8 35.85 -38.74 -10.88
CA VAL A 8 35.22 -38.94 -9.58
C VAL A 8 34.88 -37.61 -8.91
N LEU A 9 35.77 -36.61 -9.01
CA LEU A 9 35.55 -35.28 -8.43
C LEU A 9 34.44 -34.51 -9.14
N ALA A 10 34.35 -34.62 -10.48
CA ALA A 10 33.27 -34.04 -11.27
C ALA A 10 31.92 -34.71 -10.98
N LEU A 11 31.90 -36.05 -10.83
CA LEU A 11 30.69 -36.80 -10.49
C LEU A 11 30.22 -36.49 -9.07
N THR A 12 31.14 -36.34 -8.10
CA THR A 12 30.78 -35.89 -6.74
C THR A 12 30.24 -34.47 -6.77
N MET A 13 30.85 -33.52 -7.46
CA MET A 13 30.29 -32.17 -7.61
C MET A 13 28.88 -32.18 -8.25
N LEU A 14 28.66 -32.97 -9.29
CA LEU A 14 27.36 -33.08 -9.97
C LEU A 14 26.25 -33.66 -9.10
N VAL A 15 26.57 -34.56 -8.17
CA VAL A 15 25.57 -35.19 -7.28
C VAL A 15 25.41 -34.42 -5.97
N VAL A 16 26.52 -33.89 -5.44
CA VAL A 16 26.56 -33.25 -4.12
C VAL A 16 26.00 -31.83 -4.18
N VAL A 17 26.31 -31.05 -5.23
CA VAL A 17 25.84 -29.65 -5.35
C VAL A 17 24.30 -29.56 -5.39
N PRO A 18 23.56 -30.38 -6.16
CA PRO A 18 22.10 -30.39 -6.13
C PRO A 18 21.52 -30.85 -4.80
N CYS A 19 22.15 -31.82 -4.11
CA CYS A 19 21.71 -32.28 -2.80
C CYS A 19 21.90 -31.22 -1.71
N PHE A 20 22.96 -30.40 -1.77
CA PHE A 20 23.11 -29.25 -0.88
C PHE A 20 22.14 -28.12 -1.23
N ALA A 21 21.90 -27.84 -2.53
CA ALA A 21 20.92 -26.84 -2.96
C ALA A 21 19.49 -27.22 -2.51
N GLY A 22 19.10 -28.50 -2.64
CA GLY A 22 17.80 -29.00 -2.21
C GLY A 22 17.60 -29.03 -0.68
N ARG A 23 18.69 -29.11 0.10
CA ARG A 23 18.64 -29.03 1.58
C ARG A 23 18.52 -27.60 2.12
N ILE A 24 18.84 -26.59 1.29
CA ILE A 24 18.76 -25.16 1.65
C ILE A 24 17.49 -24.51 1.07
N LEU A 25 16.84 -25.16 0.10
CA LEU A 25 15.58 -24.69 -0.48
C LEU A 25 14.42 -24.90 0.51
N THR A 26 14.23 -23.94 1.40
CA THR A 26 12.98 -23.78 2.13
C THR A 26 12.05 -22.98 1.23
N THR A 27 10.94 -23.60 0.78
CA THR A 27 9.89 -22.85 0.09
C THR A 27 9.29 -21.88 1.09
N PRO A 28 9.38 -20.55 0.88
CA PRO A 28 8.81 -19.60 1.81
C PRO A 28 7.29 -19.76 1.83
N VAL A 29 6.70 -19.75 3.03
CA VAL A 29 5.24 -19.57 3.14
C VAL A 29 4.98 -18.10 2.86
N THR A 30 4.19 -17.82 1.82
CA THR A 30 3.93 -16.46 1.35
C THR A 30 2.46 -16.11 1.52
N HIS A 31 2.21 -15.01 2.23
CA HIS A 31 0.90 -14.41 2.41
C HIS A 31 0.82 -13.17 1.53
N VAL A 32 -0.23 -13.06 0.70
CA VAL A 32 -0.47 -11.90 -0.17
C VAL A 32 -1.81 -11.30 0.21
N LEU A 33 -1.82 -10.02 0.58
CA LEU A 33 -2.99 -9.32 1.10
C LEU A 33 -3.12 -7.93 0.45
N PRO A 34 -4.33 -7.52 0.02
CA PRO A 34 -4.58 -6.14 -0.34
C PRO A 34 -4.68 -5.26 0.93
N ILE A 35 -4.24 -4.01 0.81
CA ILE A 35 -4.43 -2.96 1.81
C ILE A 35 -4.90 -1.68 1.12
N TYR A 36 -5.69 -0.88 1.81
CA TYR A 36 -6.36 0.30 1.24
C TYR A 36 -5.85 1.60 1.87
N GLN A 37 -5.89 2.68 1.10
CA GLN A 37 -5.36 4.00 1.47
C GLN A 37 -6.26 4.75 2.45
N VAL A 38 -7.52 4.33 2.53
CA VAL A 38 -8.60 4.91 3.33
C VAL A 38 -9.46 3.78 3.89
N CYS A 39 -10.15 4.05 4.98
CA CYS A 39 -11.19 3.19 5.53
C CYS A 39 -12.36 4.03 6.06
N GLU A 40 -13.57 3.46 6.04
CA GLU A 40 -14.73 4.07 6.71
C GLU A 40 -14.42 4.42 8.17
N ALA A 41 -14.76 5.64 8.59
CA ALA A 41 -14.54 6.10 9.95
C ALA A 41 -15.61 5.52 10.90
N THR A 42 -15.25 4.54 11.72
CA THR A 42 -16.19 3.95 12.71
C THR A 42 -16.35 4.77 14.01
N SER A 43 -16.14 6.09 13.99
CA SER A 43 -16.02 6.92 15.20
C SER A 43 -17.34 7.63 15.61
N PRO A 44 -17.68 7.69 16.92
CA PRO A 44 -18.83 8.44 17.43
C PRO A 44 -18.55 9.96 17.59
N CYS A 45 -17.63 10.54 16.81
CA CYS A 45 -17.33 11.97 16.87
C CYS A 45 -18.58 12.79 16.50
N LEU A 46 -19.31 13.23 17.53
CA LEU A 46 -20.39 14.21 17.44
C LEU A 46 -19.82 15.53 16.96
N CYS A 47 -19.89 15.79 15.65
CA CYS A 47 -19.71 17.15 15.17
C CYS A 47 -20.86 18.03 15.70
N SER A 48 -20.49 19.23 16.14
CA SER A 48 -21.46 20.28 16.41
C SER A 48 -21.86 20.88 15.07
N VAL A 49 -22.90 20.31 14.45
CA VAL A 49 -23.53 20.89 13.27
C VAL A 49 -24.14 22.25 13.64
N GLY A 50 -23.48 23.33 13.24
CA GLY A 50 -24.17 24.59 12.99
C GLY A 50 -25.04 24.45 11.73
N TYR A 51 -26.25 25.01 11.76
CA TYR A 51 -27.26 25.16 10.68
C TYR A 51 -27.64 23.95 9.79
N SER A 52 -27.03 22.77 9.92
CA SER A 52 -27.54 21.54 9.30
C SER A 52 -28.75 21.01 10.07
N THR A 53 -29.86 20.78 9.36
CA THR A 53 -31.14 20.34 9.92
C THR A 53 -31.24 18.83 10.14
N VAL A 54 -30.14 18.07 10.00
CA VAL A 54 -30.15 16.61 10.18
C VAL A 54 -29.26 16.23 11.37
N PRO A 55 -29.85 16.05 12.57
CA PRO A 55 -29.12 15.55 13.73
C PRO A 55 -28.70 14.09 13.49
N GLY A 56 -27.40 13.80 13.65
CA GLY A 56 -26.90 12.43 13.85
C GLY A 56 -26.33 11.68 12.64
N ALA A 57 -26.12 12.32 11.48
CA ALA A 57 -25.26 11.75 10.46
C ALA A 57 -23.78 11.84 10.90
N PRO A 58 -22.94 10.81 10.67
CA PRO A 58 -21.50 10.94 10.87
C PRO A 58 -20.97 12.07 9.98
N VAL A 59 -20.15 12.95 10.56
CA VAL A 59 -19.56 14.11 9.85
C VAL A 59 -18.10 13.83 9.45
N ILE A 60 -17.49 12.81 10.06
CA ILE A 60 -16.25 12.20 9.59
C ILE A 60 -16.67 10.82 9.13
N SER A 61 -16.57 10.59 7.84
CA SER A 61 -17.10 9.39 7.20
C SER A 61 -15.97 8.51 6.65
N SER A 62 -14.80 9.12 6.43
CA SER A 62 -13.58 8.44 5.98
C SER A 62 -12.37 8.78 6.87
N ALA A 63 -11.41 7.85 6.98
CA ALA A 63 -10.19 8.01 7.75
C ALA A 63 -8.96 7.49 6.99
N PRO A 64 -7.76 8.11 7.15
CA PRO A 64 -6.55 7.61 6.52
C PRO A 64 -6.25 6.17 6.92
N GLY A 65 -5.97 5.32 5.93
CA GLY A 65 -5.53 3.95 6.14
C GLY A 65 -4.14 3.89 6.76
N ILE A 66 -3.90 2.87 7.59
CA ILE A 66 -2.59 2.60 8.18
C ILE A 66 -2.29 1.11 8.04
N LEU A 67 -1.15 0.78 7.44
CA LEU A 67 -0.60 -0.57 7.53
C LEU A 67 0.03 -0.71 8.91
N CYS A 68 -0.50 -1.59 9.76
CA CYS A 68 0.04 -1.91 11.07
C CYS A 68 0.49 -3.38 11.13
N ILE A 69 1.71 -3.63 11.59
CA ILE A 69 2.23 -4.97 11.87
C ILE A 69 2.01 -5.26 13.35
N ASP A 70 1.19 -6.27 13.67
CA ASP A 70 1.09 -6.77 15.04
C ASP A 70 2.41 -7.44 15.43
N PRO A 71 3.11 -6.94 16.46
CA PRO A 71 4.37 -7.53 16.91
C PRO A 71 4.22 -8.88 17.63
N GLY A 72 3.00 -9.34 17.94
CA GLY A 72 2.71 -10.67 18.48
C GLY A 72 2.65 -10.75 20.01
N GLY A 73 2.28 -9.66 20.70
CA GLY A 73 2.20 -9.64 22.17
C GLY A 73 1.45 -8.45 22.78
N PRO A 74 1.08 -8.51 24.08
CA PRO A 74 0.16 -7.56 24.73
C PRO A 74 0.79 -6.19 25.08
N ASN A 75 2.11 -6.10 25.15
CA ASN A 75 2.82 -4.82 25.21
C ASN A 75 3.17 -4.50 23.77
N TRP A 76 2.94 -3.29 23.24
CA TRP A 76 3.49 -2.83 21.94
C TRP A 76 5.03 -2.92 21.98
N PRO A 77 5.69 -4.02 21.62
CA PRO A 77 7.13 -4.03 21.55
C PRO A 77 7.44 -3.41 20.19
N ASN A 78 8.42 -2.53 20.08
CA ASN A 78 8.89 -2.07 18.77
C ASN A 78 9.66 -3.18 18.02
N PHE A 79 9.27 -4.44 18.20
CA PHE A 79 9.99 -5.65 17.80
C PHE A 79 9.00 -6.73 17.35
N VAL A 80 9.23 -7.27 16.17
CA VAL A 80 8.56 -8.48 15.67
C VAL A 80 8.96 -9.66 16.57
N GLN A 81 7.99 -10.44 17.05
CA GLN A 81 8.23 -11.65 17.85
C GLN A 81 8.10 -12.93 17.02
N ALA A 82 8.79 -13.98 17.45
CA ALA A 82 8.66 -15.27 16.78
C ALA A 82 7.27 -15.86 17.03
N ALA A 83 6.61 -16.38 15.98
CA ALA A 83 5.43 -17.22 16.13
C ALA A 83 5.77 -18.39 17.07
N GLN A 84 5.01 -18.53 18.16
CA GLN A 84 5.19 -19.62 19.11
C GLN A 84 4.12 -20.69 18.87
N VAL A 85 4.53 -21.95 18.77
CA VAL A 85 3.61 -23.09 18.70
C VAL A 85 3.75 -23.90 19.98
N SER A 86 2.66 -24.40 20.54
CA SER A 86 2.68 -25.20 21.77
C SER A 86 3.67 -26.38 21.63
N GLY A 87 4.64 -26.46 22.53
CA GLY A 87 5.67 -27.51 22.54
C GLY A 87 6.92 -27.23 21.70
N GLN A 88 7.01 -26.11 20.95
CA GLN A 88 8.19 -25.75 20.16
C GLN A 88 8.54 -24.26 20.27
N SER A 89 9.79 -23.96 20.63
CA SER A 89 10.29 -22.59 20.67
C SER A 89 11.04 -22.24 19.39
N TRP A 90 10.59 -21.16 18.75
CA TRP A 90 11.22 -20.59 17.56
C TRP A 90 11.98 -19.32 17.91
N THR A 91 13.12 -19.11 17.26
CA THR A 91 13.91 -17.88 17.37
C THR A 91 13.93 -17.17 16.04
N ILE A 92 13.68 -15.86 16.03
CA ILE A 92 13.92 -15.03 14.85
C ILE A 92 15.45 -14.92 14.67
N LYS A 93 15.94 -15.33 13.51
CA LYS A 93 17.34 -15.15 13.11
C LYS A 93 17.53 -13.85 12.36
N ASN A 94 16.57 -13.46 11.53
CA ASN A 94 16.59 -12.20 10.80
C ASN A 94 15.17 -11.74 10.49
N VAL A 95 15.01 -10.42 10.34
CA VAL A 95 13.81 -9.80 9.78
C VAL A 95 14.27 -8.77 8.77
N SER A 96 13.67 -8.77 7.59
CA SER A 96 13.83 -7.69 6.63
C SER A 96 12.47 -7.17 6.21
N PHE A 97 12.39 -5.86 6.00
CA PHE A 97 11.22 -5.21 5.45
C PHE A 97 11.64 -4.41 4.22
N VAL A 98 10.91 -4.58 3.12
CA VAL A 98 11.15 -3.86 1.88
C VAL A 98 9.84 -3.23 1.44
N LYS A 99 9.81 -1.90 1.38
CA LYS A 99 8.76 -1.13 0.70
C LYS A 99 9.26 -0.79 -0.70
N VAL A 100 8.46 -1.08 -1.73
CA VAL A 100 8.73 -0.65 -3.11
C VAL A 100 7.55 0.15 -3.61
N THR A 101 7.81 1.42 -3.93
CA THR A 101 6.88 2.31 -4.61
C THR A 101 7.17 2.23 -6.12
N PRO A 102 6.18 1.92 -6.98
CA PRO A 102 6.41 1.76 -8.42
C PRO A 102 6.70 3.10 -9.13
N PRO A 103 7.15 3.06 -10.39
CA PRO A 103 7.15 4.23 -11.26
C PRO A 103 5.73 4.49 -11.80
N HIS A 104 5.37 5.76 -11.95
CA HIS A 104 4.10 6.21 -12.52
C HIS A 104 4.35 7.26 -13.59
N VAL A 105 3.46 7.32 -14.59
CA VAL A 105 3.62 8.22 -15.74
C VAL A 105 2.77 9.47 -15.56
N GLN A 106 1.55 9.32 -15.04
CA GLN A 106 0.67 10.43 -14.75
C GLN A 106 1.18 11.22 -13.54
N CYS A 107 1.06 12.55 -13.61
CA CYS A 107 1.39 13.42 -12.47
C CYS A 107 2.83 13.30 -11.97
N LYS A 108 3.77 13.14 -12.91
CA LYS A 108 5.16 12.87 -12.57
C LYS A 108 5.79 14.01 -11.76
N GLU A 109 5.67 15.25 -12.22
CA GLU A 109 6.37 16.41 -11.65
C GLU A 109 5.39 17.50 -11.19
N ASP A 110 5.72 18.19 -10.09
CA ASP A 110 5.02 19.38 -9.62
C ASP A 110 5.34 20.61 -10.49
N ALA A 111 4.74 21.77 -10.18
CA ALA A 111 4.99 23.02 -10.88
C ALA A 111 6.46 23.49 -10.84
N LEU A 112 7.26 22.95 -9.91
CA LEU A 112 8.69 23.25 -9.72
C LEU A 112 9.60 22.19 -10.38
N GLY A 113 9.04 21.15 -11.00
CA GLY A 113 9.79 20.06 -11.64
C GLY A 113 10.25 18.96 -10.68
N ASN A 114 9.72 18.89 -9.45
CA ASN A 114 10.02 17.81 -8.51
C ASN A 114 9.07 16.65 -8.69
N ASP A 115 9.58 15.42 -8.60
CA ASP A 115 8.72 14.23 -8.67
C ASP A 115 7.69 14.23 -7.52
N ILE A 116 6.39 14.24 -7.82
CA ILE A 116 5.31 14.22 -6.81
C ILE A 116 5.26 12.85 -6.11
N PHE A 117 5.36 11.78 -6.90
CA PHE A 117 5.40 10.40 -6.41
C PHE A 117 6.70 9.72 -6.86
N PRO A 118 7.83 10.00 -6.20
CA PRO A 118 9.12 9.45 -6.61
C PRO A 118 9.14 7.94 -6.42
N GLN A 119 9.63 7.24 -7.45
CA GLN A 119 9.95 5.83 -7.32
C GLN A 119 11.04 5.65 -6.26
N HIS A 120 10.77 4.87 -5.23
CA HIS A 120 11.75 4.62 -4.17
C HIS A 120 11.59 3.24 -3.56
N THR A 121 12.68 2.76 -2.97
CA THR A 121 12.71 1.51 -2.20
C THR A 121 13.24 1.80 -0.81
N VAL A 122 12.46 1.46 0.21
CA VAL A 122 12.89 1.53 1.61
C VAL A 122 13.20 0.13 2.08
N THR A 123 14.40 -0.09 2.60
CA THR A 123 14.80 -1.37 3.20
C THR A 123 15.14 -1.18 4.66
N GLN A 124 14.57 -2.01 5.53
CA GLN A 124 14.87 -2.09 6.96
C GLN A 124 15.27 -3.52 7.30
N GLN A 125 16.20 -3.68 8.24
CA GLN A 125 16.69 -4.99 8.66
C GLN A 125 16.94 -5.05 10.16
N GLY A 126 16.67 -6.22 10.74
CA GLY A 126 16.80 -6.50 12.16
C GLY A 126 15.57 -6.08 12.95
N THR A 127 15.16 -6.92 13.90
CA THR A 127 13.96 -6.72 14.74
C THR A 127 13.81 -5.34 15.38
N PRO A 128 14.86 -4.65 15.90
CA PRO A 128 14.68 -3.32 16.51
C PRO A 128 14.52 -2.17 15.51
N ASN A 129 14.80 -2.41 14.23
CA ASN A 129 14.83 -1.36 13.22
C ASN A 129 13.65 -1.44 12.24
N ILE A 130 12.74 -2.40 12.44
CA ILE A 130 11.52 -2.51 11.65
C ILE A 130 10.50 -1.53 12.23
N ARG A 131 10.16 -0.50 11.45
CA ARG A 131 8.98 0.33 11.71
C ARG A 131 7.76 -0.59 11.66
N LEU A 132 6.77 -0.40 12.53
CA LEU A 132 5.61 -1.29 12.61
C LEU A 132 4.33 -0.68 12.02
N TRP A 133 4.39 0.57 11.56
CA TRP A 133 3.23 1.27 11.02
C TRP A 133 3.62 2.21 9.87
N TRP A 134 2.74 2.31 8.86
CA TRP A 134 2.89 3.23 7.74
C TRP A 134 1.56 3.88 7.41
N PRO A 135 1.51 5.23 7.29
CA PRO A 135 0.34 5.89 6.72
C PRO A 135 0.21 5.52 5.25
N LEU A 136 -1.02 5.27 4.79
CA LEU A 136 -1.28 4.79 3.43
C LEU A 136 -1.94 5.83 2.52
N MET A 137 -2.43 6.95 3.06
CA MET A 137 -3.24 7.95 2.35
C MET A 137 -2.66 8.37 0.98
N TYR A 138 -1.36 8.65 0.90
CA TYR A 138 -0.68 9.04 -0.34
C TYR A 138 0.17 7.90 -0.94
N GLU A 139 0.10 6.69 -0.40
CA GLU A 139 0.75 5.55 -1.03
C GLU A 139 0.02 5.21 -2.31
N ILE A 140 0.70 5.27 -3.43
CA ILE A 140 0.10 4.97 -4.73
C ILE A 140 -0.21 3.48 -4.89
N PRO A 141 -1.26 3.12 -5.66
CA PRO A 141 -1.59 1.74 -5.96
C PRO A 141 -0.39 0.97 -6.54
N SER A 142 -0.37 -0.34 -6.34
CA SER A 142 0.78 -1.23 -6.62
C SER A 142 2.01 -1.03 -5.73
N THR A 143 2.01 -0.09 -4.78
CA THR A 143 3.05 -0.05 -3.74
C THR A 143 3.03 -1.34 -2.95
N THR A 144 4.19 -1.98 -2.79
CA THR A 144 4.32 -3.24 -2.06
C THR A 144 5.09 -3.06 -0.77
N PHE A 145 4.63 -3.71 0.28
CA PHE A 145 5.32 -3.85 1.56
C PHE A 145 5.58 -5.33 1.77
N THR A 146 6.86 -5.72 1.81
CA THR A 146 7.28 -7.11 1.97
C THR A 146 8.03 -7.27 3.29
N LEU A 147 7.41 -7.95 4.25
CA LEU A 147 8.07 -8.41 5.47
C LEU A 147 8.53 -9.85 5.27
N THR A 148 9.82 -10.09 5.45
CA THR A 148 10.40 -11.43 5.43
C THR A 148 10.97 -11.75 6.81
N ILE A 149 10.47 -12.83 7.42
CA ILE A 149 10.93 -13.30 8.72
C ILE A 149 11.65 -14.64 8.53
N LEU A 150 12.89 -14.67 8.99
CA LEU A 150 13.71 -15.87 9.02
C LEU A 150 13.67 -16.46 10.43
N TYR A 151 12.97 -17.58 10.57
CA TYR A 151 12.92 -18.36 11.80
C TYR A 151 14.03 -19.41 11.81
N GLY A 152 14.48 -19.76 13.00
CA GLY A 152 15.31 -20.93 13.23
C GLY A 152 15.11 -21.52 14.61
N THR A 153 15.56 -22.77 14.80
CA THR A 153 15.63 -23.36 16.14
C THR A 153 16.68 -22.66 17.00
N PRO A 154 16.48 -22.58 18.33
CA PRO A 154 17.47 -22.02 19.25
C PRO A 154 18.75 -22.87 19.28
N ASN A 155 18.61 -24.19 19.14
CA ASN A 155 19.72 -25.12 19.08
C ASN A 155 20.16 -25.33 17.63
N LEU A 156 21.46 -25.33 17.38
CA LEU A 156 22.03 -26.00 16.21
C LEU A 156 21.66 -27.48 16.33
N PHE A 157 21.25 -28.11 15.24
CA PHE A 157 21.02 -29.55 15.23
C PHE A 157 22.40 -30.22 15.36
N ASP A 158 22.72 -30.74 16.53
CA ASP A 158 23.94 -31.50 16.79
C ASP A 158 23.58 -32.99 16.73
N ASP A 159 23.76 -33.59 15.55
CA ASP A 159 23.53 -35.02 15.33
C ASP A 159 24.84 -35.78 15.04
N ASP A 160 25.99 -35.12 14.85
CA ASP A 160 27.18 -35.81 14.32
C ASP A 160 28.53 -35.18 14.69
N GLY A 161 28.97 -35.32 15.96
CA GLY A 161 30.39 -35.28 16.35
C GLY A 161 31.22 -34.05 15.88
N PRO A 162 32.56 -34.16 15.75
CA PRO A 162 33.43 -33.05 15.35
C PRO A 162 33.37 -32.85 13.83
N GLY A 163 32.27 -32.28 13.34
CA GLY A 163 32.07 -31.86 11.94
C GLY A 163 31.37 -30.49 11.86
N PRO A 164 31.29 -29.84 10.69
CA PRO A 164 30.56 -28.58 10.56
C PRO A 164 29.06 -28.83 10.76
N ASN A 165 28.52 -28.35 11.88
CA ASN A 165 27.12 -28.53 12.27
C ASN A 165 26.15 -28.08 11.16
N PRO A 166 25.12 -28.88 10.83
CA PRO A 166 24.08 -28.45 9.90
C PRO A 166 23.33 -27.23 10.48
N PRO A 167 22.86 -26.30 9.62
CA PRO A 167 22.09 -25.15 10.09
C PRO A 167 20.83 -25.64 10.81
N ALA A 168 20.58 -25.07 12.00
CA ALA A 168 19.30 -25.10 12.71
C ALA A 168 18.14 -25.01 11.70
N TRP A 169 17.08 -25.81 11.82
CA TRP A 169 15.97 -25.80 10.87
C TRP A 169 15.51 -24.37 10.59
N VAL A 170 15.71 -23.90 9.37
CA VAL A 170 15.43 -22.53 8.97
C VAL A 170 14.08 -22.51 8.26
N HIS A 171 13.16 -21.68 8.71
CA HIS A 171 11.88 -21.45 8.03
C HIS A 171 11.79 -19.99 7.63
N VAL A 172 11.29 -19.72 6.42
CA VAL A 172 11.08 -18.36 5.92
C VAL A 172 9.58 -18.16 5.77
N GLU A 173 9.09 -17.08 6.37
CA GLU A 173 7.74 -16.58 6.14
C GLU A 173 7.83 -15.20 5.49
N GLN A 174 6.98 -14.98 4.50
CA GLN A 174 6.92 -13.73 3.77
C GLN A 174 5.49 -13.20 3.76
N TRP A 175 5.33 -11.97 4.19
CA TRP A 175 4.08 -11.23 4.15
C TRP A 175 4.22 -10.11 3.13
N VAL A 176 3.37 -10.13 2.11
CA VAL A 176 3.35 -9.15 1.03
C VAL A 176 2.00 -8.43 1.06
N TRP A 177 2.03 -7.16 1.42
CA TRP A 177 0.89 -6.27 1.28
C TRP A 177 1.04 -5.45 0.01
N HIS A 178 -0.02 -5.32 -0.78
CA HIS A 178 -0.07 -4.44 -1.94
C HIS A 178 -1.16 -3.39 -1.72
N VAL A 179 -0.82 -2.14 -2.02
CA VAL A 179 -1.79 -1.05 -2.01
C VAL A 179 -2.70 -1.23 -3.22
N GLU A 180 -3.99 -1.36 -2.96
CA GLU A 180 -5.04 -1.53 -3.95
C GLU A 180 -5.93 -0.28 -3.99
N ALA A 181 -6.45 0.05 -5.17
CA ALA A 181 -7.49 1.05 -5.34
C ALA A 181 -8.66 0.45 -6.14
N THR A 182 -9.87 0.67 -5.63
CA THR A 182 -11.16 0.33 -6.24
C THR A 182 -12.01 1.60 -6.37
N ILE A 183 -13.13 1.54 -7.11
CA ILE A 183 -14.07 2.66 -7.21
C ILE A 183 -14.58 3.05 -5.83
N ASP A 184 -14.95 2.09 -4.99
CA ASP A 184 -15.39 2.33 -3.61
C ASP A 184 -14.31 3.06 -2.79
N THR A 185 -13.06 2.60 -2.81
CA THR A 185 -11.99 3.28 -2.06
C THR A 185 -11.65 4.66 -2.60
N LEU A 186 -11.96 4.93 -3.88
CA LEU A 186 -11.76 6.23 -4.48
C LEU A 186 -12.84 7.23 -4.01
N GLU A 187 -14.08 6.77 -3.80
CA GLU A 187 -15.16 7.57 -3.16
C GLU A 187 -14.77 7.97 -1.74
N ASP A 188 -14.24 7.02 -0.96
CA ASP A 188 -13.75 7.25 0.39
C ASP A 188 -12.54 8.22 0.41
N ILE A 189 -11.61 8.12 -0.56
CA ILE A 189 -10.48 9.06 -0.67
C ILE A 189 -10.97 10.47 -1.00
N LEU A 190 -11.94 10.58 -1.89
CA LEU A 190 -12.51 11.87 -2.27
C LEU A 190 -13.16 12.55 -1.05
N GLU A 191 -13.87 11.79 -0.23
CA GLU A 191 -14.42 12.28 1.03
C GLU A 191 -13.31 12.67 2.03
N LEU A 192 -12.31 11.81 2.21
CA LEU A 192 -11.17 12.13 3.07
C LEU A 192 -10.48 13.43 2.65
N PHE A 193 -10.31 13.69 1.35
CA PHE A 193 -9.72 14.94 0.86
C PHE A 193 -10.65 16.15 0.99
N HIS A 194 -11.95 15.95 1.08
CA HIS A 194 -12.90 17.01 1.45
C HIS A 194 -12.86 17.35 2.95
N GLU A 195 -12.31 16.45 3.79
CA GLU A 195 -12.20 16.66 5.24
C GLU A 195 -10.81 17.14 5.71
N LEU A 196 -9.73 16.79 4.98
CA LEU A 196 -8.37 17.08 5.40
C LEU A 196 -7.89 18.49 5.02
N PRO A 197 -7.13 19.18 5.88
CA PRO A 197 -6.60 20.52 5.57
C PRO A 197 -5.47 20.48 4.54
N PHE A 198 -5.39 21.52 3.73
CA PHE A 198 -4.26 21.82 2.86
C PHE A 198 -3.12 22.40 3.69
N GLY A 199 -2.15 21.56 4.04
CA GLY A 199 -0.97 21.95 4.81
C GLY A 199 -1.37 22.47 6.20
N LEU A 200 -1.06 23.74 6.46
CA LEU A 200 -1.48 24.44 7.68
C LEU A 200 -2.69 25.35 7.46
N ASP A 201 -3.16 25.46 6.22
CA ASP A 201 -4.32 26.24 5.90
C ASP A 201 -5.55 25.43 6.30
N GLU A 202 -6.45 26.04 7.08
CA GLU A 202 -7.70 25.45 7.57
C GLU A 202 -8.74 25.30 6.44
N VAL A 203 -8.29 24.99 5.23
CA VAL A 203 -9.07 24.82 4.00
C VAL A 203 -8.92 23.37 3.55
N PRO A 204 -10.02 22.67 3.18
CA PRO A 204 -9.95 21.31 2.67
C PRO A 204 -9.04 21.13 1.43
N LEU A 205 -8.50 19.92 1.25
CA LEU A 205 -7.76 19.55 0.03
C LEU A 205 -8.65 19.60 -1.21
N ILE A 206 -9.94 19.30 -1.08
CA ILE A 206 -10.95 19.58 -2.09
C ILE A 206 -11.82 20.72 -1.57
N SER A 207 -11.54 21.92 -2.05
CA SER A 207 -12.15 23.15 -1.53
C SER A 207 -13.40 23.59 -2.30
N ASP A 208 -13.68 22.99 -3.46
CA ASP A 208 -14.85 23.29 -4.30
C ASP A 208 -15.99 22.30 -4.02
N GLU A 209 -17.07 22.80 -3.42
CA GLU A 209 -18.24 21.98 -3.01
C GLU A 209 -19.05 21.45 -4.20
N PHE A 210 -19.14 22.21 -5.29
CA PHE A 210 -19.86 21.78 -6.49
C PHE A 210 -19.10 20.68 -7.21
N LEU A 211 -17.78 20.87 -7.34
CA LEU A 211 -16.89 19.86 -7.88
C LEU A 211 -16.93 18.58 -7.04
N TYR A 212 -16.79 18.68 -5.71
CA TYR A 212 -16.84 17.52 -4.82
C TYR A 212 -18.12 16.70 -5.03
N THR A 213 -19.28 17.36 -5.03
CA THR A 213 -20.58 16.70 -5.22
C THR A 213 -20.68 16.06 -6.61
N ALA A 214 -20.16 16.73 -7.65
CA ALA A 214 -20.17 16.20 -9.02
C ALA A 214 -19.27 14.97 -9.15
N LEU A 215 -18.06 15.02 -8.58
CA LEU A 215 -17.10 13.91 -8.59
C LEU A 215 -17.64 12.68 -7.83
N GLN A 216 -18.23 12.87 -6.63
CA GLN A 216 -18.90 11.79 -5.89
C GLN A 216 -20.01 11.13 -6.73
N ALA A 217 -20.86 11.96 -7.38
CA ALA A 217 -21.95 11.44 -8.22
C ALA A 217 -21.44 10.65 -9.44
N LYS A 218 -20.30 11.04 -10.02
CA LYS A 218 -19.67 10.30 -11.12
C LYS A 218 -19.11 8.96 -10.66
N LEU A 219 -18.45 8.91 -9.52
CA LEU A 219 -17.91 7.65 -8.98
C LEU A 219 -19.04 6.65 -8.69
N ALA A 220 -20.12 7.11 -8.06
CA ALA A 220 -21.30 6.28 -7.82
C ALA A 220 -21.91 5.75 -9.14
N ALA A 221 -22.03 6.61 -10.16
CA ALA A 221 -22.53 6.21 -11.48
C ALA A 221 -21.58 5.24 -12.21
N ALA A 222 -20.27 5.41 -12.07
CA ALA A 222 -19.27 4.49 -12.62
C ALA A 222 -19.34 3.12 -11.92
N ASN A 223 -19.53 3.11 -10.60
CA ASN A 223 -19.69 1.89 -9.81
C ASN A 223 -20.96 1.13 -10.22
N ASP A 224 -22.09 1.83 -10.38
CA ASP A 224 -23.34 1.24 -10.88
C ASP A 224 -23.17 0.61 -12.27
N ALA A 225 -22.51 1.31 -13.20
CA ALA A 225 -22.23 0.80 -14.54
C ALA A 225 -21.30 -0.43 -14.50
N TYR A 226 -20.25 -0.39 -13.68
CA TYR A 226 -19.32 -1.49 -13.49
C TYR A 226 -20.02 -2.73 -12.92
N ASN A 227 -20.84 -2.56 -11.88
CA ASN A 227 -21.61 -3.65 -11.26
C ASN A 227 -22.68 -4.23 -12.19
N ALA A 228 -23.21 -3.44 -13.12
CA ALA A 228 -24.07 -3.90 -14.22
C ALA A 228 -23.31 -4.63 -15.34
N GLY A 229 -21.97 -4.65 -15.31
CA GLY A 229 -21.12 -5.22 -16.36
C GLY A 229 -20.98 -4.34 -17.61
N ASP A 230 -21.44 -3.09 -17.55
CA ASP A 230 -21.30 -2.11 -18.63
C ASP A 230 -19.96 -1.36 -18.52
N LEU A 231 -18.88 -2.08 -18.85
CA LEU A 231 -17.51 -1.56 -18.79
C LEU A 231 -17.30 -0.34 -19.69
N ALA A 232 -18.04 -0.23 -20.79
CA ALA A 232 -17.89 0.90 -21.72
C ALA A 232 -18.45 2.20 -21.11
N SER A 233 -19.63 2.13 -20.49
CA SER A 233 -20.18 3.27 -19.77
C SER A 233 -19.32 3.65 -18.56
N ALA A 234 -18.88 2.66 -17.78
CA ALA A 234 -17.97 2.90 -16.65
C ALA A 234 -16.68 3.61 -17.10
N ALA A 235 -16.09 3.19 -18.24
CA ALA A 235 -14.88 3.81 -18.78
C ALA A 235 -15.10 5.26 -19.18
N ASN A 236 -16.22 5.56 -19.87
CA ASN A 236 -16.53 6.93 -20.28
C ASN A 236 -16.75 7.86 -19.07
N ILE A 237 -17.41 7.36 -18.01
CA ILE A 237 -17.65 8.13 -16.79
C ILE A 237 -16.34 8.39 -16.04
N LEU A 238 -15.48 7.37 -15.90
CA LEU A 238 -14.17 7.53 -15.25
C LEU A 238 -13.23 8.45 -16.05
N ALA A 239 -13.27 8.40 -17.38
CA ALA A 239 -12.51 9.34 -18.22
C ALA A 239 -13.01 10.80 -18.04
N ASP A 240 -14.33 11.00 -17.92
CA ASP A 240 -14.91 12.31 -17.65
C ASP A 240 -14.55 12.81 -16.23
N PHE A 241 -14.52 11.91 -15.25
CA PHE A 241 -13.99 12.19 -13.91
C PHE A 241 -12.52 12.63 -13.97
N GLU A 242 -11.65 11.92 -14.69
CA GLU A 242 -10.23 12.30 -14.83
C GLU A 242 -10.08 13.69 -15.43
N LEU A 243 -10.85 14.02 -16.46
CA LEU A 243 -10.80 15.34 -17.11
C LEU A 243 -11.22 16.46 -16.15
N GLU A 244 -12.28 16.27 -15.36
CA GLU A 244 -12.70 17.26 -14.37
C GLU A 244 -11.68 17.43 -13.25
N VAL A 245 -11.08 16.33 -12.77
CA VAL A 245 -9.99 16.40 -11.78
C VAL A 245 -8.79 17.16 -12.34
N MET A 246 -8.37 16.88 -13.57
CA MET A 246 -7.25 17.56 -14.22
C MET A 246 -7.47 19.07 -14.38
N ASP A 247 -8.69 19.51 -14.71
CA ASP A 247 -9.01 20.93 -14.87
C ASP A 247 -9.10 21.68 -13.53
N ALA A 248 -9.34 20.95 -12.43
CA ALA A 248 -9.53 21.51 -11.10
C ALA A 248 -8.28 21.48 -10.20
N CYS A 249 -7.14 20.95 -10.67
CA CYS A 249 -5.92 20.94 -9.86
C CYS A 249 -5.42 22.37 -9.57
N ILE A 250 -5.13 22.66 -8.30
CA ILE A 250 -4.54 23.93 -7.84
C ILE A 250 -3.28 23.67 -7.02
N ASP A 251 -2.24 24.47 -7.21
CA ASP A 251 -0.94 24.36 -6.52
C ASP A 251 -0.84 25.24 -5.26
N GLU A 252 -1.72 26.24 -5.14
CA GLU A 252 -1.80 27.15 -4.00
C GLU A 252 -3.17 27.05 -3.33
N SER A 253 -3.22 27.27 -2.02
CA SER A 253 -4.48 27.31 -1.28
C SER A 253 -5.31 28.55 -1.66
N PRO A 254 -6.65 28.44 -1.64
CA PRO A 254 -7.52 29.59 -1.92
C PRO A 254 -7.26 30.73 -0.92
N SER A 255 -7.07 31.95 -1.43
CA SER A 255 -6.77 33.15 -0.62
C SER A 255 -7.84 33.50 0.43
N PHE A 256 -9.07 33.02 0.25
CA PHE A 256 -10.15 33.15 1.21
C PHE A 256 -10.95 31.85 1.28
N PRO A 257 -11.43 31.43 2.47
CA PRO A 257 -12.31 30.28 2.62
C PRO A 257 -13.68 30.62 2.04
N ASN A 258 -13.82 30.51 0.72
CA ASN A 258 -15.07 30.62 0.01
C ASN A 258 -15.27 29.32 -0.79
N PRO A 259 -16.04 28.36 -0.26
CA PRO A 259 -16.18 27.01 -0.85
C PRO A 259 -16.82 26.98 -2.26
N THR A 260 -17.24 28.14 -2.76
CA THR A 260 -17.86 28.33 -4.10
C THR A 260 -17.21 29.50 -4.85
N GLY A 261 -16.08 30.00 -4.36
CA GLY A 261 -15.41 31.18 -4.86
C GLY A 261 -14.43 30.89 -5.98
N PRO A 262 -14.02 31.90 -6.75
CA PRO A 262 -12.93 31.74 -7.71
C PRO A 262 -11.65 31.30 -6.99
N GLY A 263 -10.95 30.31 -7.56
CA GLY A 263 -9.70 29.78 -7.01
C GLY A 263 -9.84 28.59 -6.07
N THR A 264 -11.05 28.05 -5.88
CA THR A 264 -11.25 26.72 -5.29
C THR A 264 -10.90 25.61 -6.28
N GLY A 265 -10.61 24.42 -5.78
CA GLY A 265 -10.19 23.28 -6.58
C GLY A 265 -9.64 22.15 -5.71
N ILE A 266 -8.81 21.30 -6.33
CA ILE A 266 -8.17 20.15 -5.71
C ILE A 266 -6.69 20.43 -5.51
N ALA A 267 -6.23 20.42 -4.26
CA ALA A 267 -4.85 20.67 -3.90
C ALA A 267 -3.89 19.70 -4.60
N ASN A 268 -2.82 20.25 -5.16
CA ASN A 268 -1.77 19.49 -5.84
C ASN A 268 -0.41 20.12 -5.59
N SER A 269 0.16 19.82 -4.43
CA SER A 269 1.53 20.18 -4.07
C SER A 269 2.35 18.95 -3.72
N ALA A 270 3.66 19.12 -3.56
CA ALA A 270 4.54 18.04 -3.09
C ALA A 270 4.18 17.53 -1.68
N GLU A 271 3.58 18.38 -0.83
CA GLU A 271 3.12 18.00 0.51
C GLU A 271 1.72 17.37 0.48
N ASN A 272 0.84 17.91 -0.36
CA ASN A 272 -0.54 17.47 -0.49
C ASN A 272 -0.89 17.18 -1.96
N PRO A 273 -0.51 16.00 -2.48
CA PRO A 273 -0.72 15.64 -3.88
C PRO A 273 -2.11 15.06 -4.14
N ALA A 274 -3.18 15.71 -3.64
CA ALA A 274 -4.54 15.16 -3.69
C ALA A 274 -5.04 14.97 -5.13
N CYS A 275 -4.85 15.98 -5.98
CA CYS A 275 -5.28 15.91 -7.38
C CYS A 275 -4.59 14.76 -8.11
N CYS A 276 -3.26 14.69 -7.99
CA CYS A 276 -2.48 13.65 -8.63
C CYS A 276 -2.74 12.25 -8.06
N LYS A 277 -3.06 12.15 -6.77
CA LYS A 277 -3.45 10.89 -6.16
C LYS A 277 -4.74 10.33 -6.78
N LEU A 278 -5.77 11.17 -6.93
CA LEU A 278 -7.04 10.77 -7.55
C LEU A 278 -6.82 10.28 -8.99
N LEU A 279 -6.00 10.99 -9.77
CA LEU A 279 -5.70 10.62 -11.15
C LEU A 279 -4.98 9.27 -11.26
N ILE A 280 -3.97 9.04 -10.43
CA ILE A 280 -3.22 7.77 -10.44
C ILE A 280 -4.12 6.59 -10.02
N ASP A 281 -5.04 6.81 -9.08
CA ASP A 281 -5.98 5.77 -8.67
C ASP A 281 -6.95 5.39 -9.77
N VAL A 282 -7.50 6.36 -10.49
CA VAL A 282 -8.41 6.08 -11.62
C VAL A 282 -7.66 5.33 -12.72
N GLU A 283 -6.45 5.77 -13.08
CA GLU A 283 -5.63 5.08 -14.08
C GLU A 283 -5.40 3.61 -13.65
N TYR A 284 -5.07 3.38 -12.38
CA TYR A 284 -4.92 2.03 -11.84
C TYR A 284 -6.20 1.21 -11.97
N ILE A 285 -7.34 1.75 -11.53
CA ILE A 285 -8.65 1.09 -11.60
C ILE A 285 -8.98 0.71 -13.04
N LEU A 286 -8.80 1.64 -14.00
CA LEU A 286 -9.05 1.40 -15.42
C LEU A 286 -8.20 0.24 -15.96
N GLN A 287 -6.95 0.14 -15.53
CA GLN A 287 -6.01 -0.90 -15.97
C GLN A 287 -6.30 -2.28 -15.33
N THR A 288 -6.65 -2.34 -14.06
CA THR A 288 -6.78 -3.62 -13.32
C THR A 288 -8.17 -4.26 -13.42
N THR A 289 -9.22 -3.45 -13.53
CA THR A 289 -10.61 -3.95 -13.63
C THR A 289 -11.01 -4.33 -15.06
N GLY A 290 -10.20 -3.94 -16.05
CA GLY A 290 -10.51 -4.13 -17.47
C GLY A 290 -11.50 -3.10 -18.05
N ILE A 291 -11.95 -2.12 -17.26
CA ILE A 291 -12.78 -1.00 -17.73
C ILE A 291 -12.08 -0.24 -18.88
N GLY A 292 -10.78 0.03 -18.74
CA GLY A 292 -9.96 0.75 -19.73
C GLY A 292 -9.57 -0.08 -20.97
N GLN A 293 -9.98 -1.34 -21.06
CA GLN A 293 -9.64 -2.22 -22.18
C GLN A 293 -10.90 -2.48 -23.03
N PRO A 294 -11.06 -1.82 -24.20
CA PRO A 294 -12.14 -2.19 -25.10
C PRO A 294 -11.97 -3.66 -25.48
N LYS A 295 -13.04 -4.47 -25.31
CA LYS A 295 -13.07 -5.87 -25.76
C LYS A 295 -12.54 -5.91 -27.19
N LYS A 296 -11.39 -6.56 -27.38
CA LYS A 296 -10.87 -6.89 -28.71
C LYS A 296 -11.86 -7.77 -29.47
#